data_AF-A0A383F5Q6-F1
#
_entry.id   AF-A0A383F5Q6-F1
#
_cell.length_a   1.000
_cell.length_b   1.000
_cell.length_c   1.000
_cell.angle_alpha   90.00
_cell.angle_beta   90.00
_cell.angle_gamma   90.00
#
_symmetry.space_group_name_H-M   'P 1'
#
loop_
_entity.id
_entity.type
_entity.pdbx_description
1 polymer ?
#
loop_
_entity_poly.entity_id
_entity_poly.type
_entity_poly.pdbx_seq_one_letter_code
_entity_poly.pdbx_strand_id
1 'polypeptide(L)'
;MSKQNEIDIKYLHTLVLLESETDTVQEIDSNLYSSISELMKNLKSEEHDGVGAKINQAMINMIADTASAILKLRLEKAILENSNQSVLLDEEKYILDSKKEMLERRETLLSRILNGKPHNLDD
;
A
#
# COMPACT_ATOMS: atom_id res chain seq x y z
N MET A 1 2.56 -2.15 29.35
CA MET A 1 1.95 -2.82 28.20
C MET A 1 0.78 -1.96 27.75
N SER A 2 1.01 -1.10 26.75
CA SER A 2 -0.04 -0.22 26.23
C SER A 2 -1.00 -1.07 25.41
N LYS A 3 -2.31 -0.92 25.64
CA LYS A 3 -3.35 -1.44 24.76
C LYS A 3 -2.96 -1.09 23.32
N GLN A 4 -2.70 -2.09 22.49
CA GLN A 4 -2.79 -1.90 21.04
C GLN A 4 -4.16 -1.28 20.80
N ASN A 5 -4.19 -0.06 20.25
CA ASN A 5 -5.40 0.44 19.65
C ASN A 5 -5.77 -0.57 18.57
N GLU A 6 -6.78 -1.38 18.86
CA GLU A 6 -7.28 -2.39 17.93
C GLU A 6 -7.62 -1.68 16.62
N ILE A 7 -6.99 -2.11 15.53
CA ILE A 7 -7.22 -1.53 14.23
C ILE A 7 -8.67 -1.85 13.83
N ASP A 8 -9.45 -0.81 13.55
CA ASP A 8 -10.84 -0.95 13.13
C ASP A 8 -11.12 -0.13 11.88
N ILE A 9 -12.30 -0.34 11.29
CA ILE A 9 -12.68 0.36 10.06
C ILE A 9 -12.79 1.88 10.25
N LYS A 10 -13.08 2.36 11.47
CA LYS A 10 -13.18 3.80 11.75
C LYS A 10 -11.81 4.46 11.73
N TYR A 11 -10.83 3.80 12.32
CA TYR A 11 -9.44 4.21 12.28
C TYR A 11 -8.91 4.21 10.84
N LEU A 12 -9.13 3.13 10.08
CA LEU A 12 -8.72 3.06 8.68
C LEU A 12 -9.35 4.16 7.82
N HIS A 13 -10.63 4.45 8.01
CA HIS A 13 -11.30 5.54 7.33
C HIS A 13 -10.72 6.92 7.71
N THR A 14 -10.37 7.11 8.99
CA THR A 14 -9.71 8.34 9.45
C THR A 14 -8.34 8.51 8.79
N LEU A 15 -7.57 7.42 8.64
CA LEU A 15 -6.30 7.45 7.93
C LEU A 15 -6.48 7.82 6.45
N VAL A 16 -7.46 7.25 5.75
CA VAL A 16 -7.77 7.65 4.37
C VAL A 16 -8.08 9.13 4.29
N LEU A 17 -8.90 9.66 5.20
CA LEU A 17 -9.26 11.07 5.21
C LEU A 17 -8.02 11.95 5.37
N LEU A 18 -7.19 11.68 6.38
CA LEU A 18 -5.95 12.41 6.63
C LEU A 18 -5.00 12.34 5.44
N GLU A 19 -4.86 11.15 4.83
CA GLU A 19 -4.03 10.95 3.65
C GLU A 19 -4.66 11.59 2.39
N SER A 20 -5.94 11.91 2.36
CA SER A 20 -6.55 12.60 1.22
C SER A 20 -6.54 14.12 1.34
N GLU A 21 -6.57 14.64 2.57
CA GLU A 21 -6.71 16.09 2.85
C GLU A 21 -5.35 16.80 3.03
N THR A 22 -4.25 16.06 3.05
CA THR A 22 -2.90 16.58 3.24
C THR A 22 -2.05 16.43 2.00
N ASP A 23 -1.14 17.37 1.73
CA ASP A 23 -0.25 17.27 0.56
C ASP A 23 0.99 16.39 0.81
N THR A 24 1.32 16.15 2.08
CA THR A 24 2.47 15.32 2.47
C THR A 24 2.04 13.94 2.91
N VAL A 25 2.92 12.95 2.72
CA VAL A 25 2.75 11.61 3.31
C VAL A 25 2.72 11.74 4.83
N GLN A 26 1.71 11.16 5.47
CA GLN A 26 1.55 11.24 6.93
C GLN A 26 2.40 10.17 7.65
N GLU A 27 2.80 10.45 8.88
CA GLU A 27 3.40 9.42 9.75
C GLU A 27 2.28 8.50 10.27
N ILE A 28 2.47 7.19 10.09
CA ILE A 28 1.50 6.16 10.48
C ILE A 28 2.22 5.05 11.25
N ASP A 29 1.45 4.19 11.92
CA ASP A 29 2.00 3.02 12.61
C ASP A 29 2.79 2.13 11.63
N SER A 30 4.02 1.77 12.00
CA SER A 30 4.89 0.93 11.17
C SER A 30 4.33 -0.46 10.90
N ASN A 31 3.39 -0.92 11.72
CA ASN A 31 2.74 -2.22 11.59
C ASN A 31 1.40 -2.14 10.85
N LEU A 32 1.02 -0.99 10.27
CA LEU A 32 -0.31 -0.79 9.68
C LEU A 32 -0.74 -1.95 8.77
N TYR A 33 0.08 -2.31 7.79
CA TYR A 33 -0.26 -3.38 6.83
C TYR A 33 -0.36 -4.75 7.50
N SER A 34 0.46 -5.01 8.52
CA SER A 34 0.39 -6.25 9.31
C SER A 34 -0.90 -6.30 10.14
N SER A 35 -1.26 -5.19 10.79
CA SER A 35 -2.51 -5.08 11.56
C SER A 35 -3.76 -5.21 10.67
N ILE A 36 -3.76 -4.64 9.47
CA ILE A 36 -4.85 -4.83 8.49
C ILE A 36 -4.97 -6.31 8.10
N SER A 37 -3.83 -6.98 7.88
CA SER A 37 -3.80 -8.41 7.55
C SER A 37 -4.37 -9.27 8.68
N GLU A 38 -4.03 -8.95 9.93
CA GLU A 38 -4.56 -9.62 11.11
C GLU A 38 -6.08 -9.41 11.27
N LEU A 39 -6.57 -8.18 11.09
CA LEU A 39 -8.01 -7.88 11.07
C LEU A 39 -8.74 -8.69 9.99
N MET A 40 -8.19 -8.73 8.76
CA MET A 40 -8.75 -9.53 7.67
C MET A 40 -8.76 -11.03 7.98
N LYS A 41 -7.69 -11.55 8.60
CA LYS A 41 -7.60 -12.95 9.00
C LYS A 41 -8.69 -13.29 9.99
N ASN A 42 -8.89 -12.45 11.00
CA ASN A 42 -9.92 -12.65 12.02
C ASN A 42 -11.31 -12.69 11.40
N LEU A 43 -11.67 -11.70 10.57
CA LEU A 43 -12.96 -11.64 9.87
C LEU A 43 -13.19 -12.83 8.93
N LYS A 44 -12.14 -13.35 8.27
CA LYS A 44 -12.25 -14.53 7.39
C LYS A 44 -12.34 -15.84 8.16
N SER A 45 -11.87 -15.87 9.41
CA SER A 45 -11.90 -17.07 10.25
C SER A 45 -13.22 -17.27 10.99
N GLU A 46 -14.03 -16.23 11.10
CA GLU A 46 -15.36 -16.31 11.71
C GLU A 46 -16.36 -16.99 10.76
N GLU A 47 -17.02 -18.04 11.25
CA GLU A 47 -18.11 -18.69 10.54
C GLU A 47 -19.39 -17.85 10.69
N HIS A 48 -19.94 -17.42 9.57
CA HIS A 48 -21.23 -16.75 9.52
C HIS A 48 -22.15 -17.42 8.50
N ASP A 49 -23.45 -17.41 8.76
CA ASP A 49 -24.47 -17.94 7.85
C ASP A 49 -25.38 -16.83 7.31
N GLY A 50 -26.16 -17.18 6.27
CA GLY A 50 -27.25 -16.36 5.76
C GLY A 50 -26.91 -14.87 5.52
N VAL A 51 -27.57 -13.99 6.27
CA VAL A 51 -27.36 -12.54 6.19
C VAL A 51 -26.03 -12.13 6.84
N GLY A 52 -25.63 -12.81 7.92
CA GLY A 52 -24.35 -12.55 8.59
C GLY A 52 -23.16 -12.73 7.64
N ALA A 53 -23.17 -13.79 6.83
CA ALA A 53 -22.14 -14.02 5.81
C ALA A 53 -22.03 -12.86 4.79
N LYS A 54 -23.17 -12.29 4.37
CA LYS A 54 -23.21 -11.15 3.44
C LYS A 54 -22.66 -9.88 4.08
N ILE A 55 -22.99 -9.63 5.35
CA ILE A 55 -22.49 -8.49 6.12
C ILE A 55 -20.98 -8.61 6.31
N ASN A 56 -20.48 -9.78 6.71
CA ASN A 56 -19.04 -10.01 6.88
C ASN A 56 -18.28 -9.85 5.56
N GLN A 57 -18.80 -10.39 4.46
CA GLN A 57 -18.20 -10.21 3.14
C GLN A 57 -18.14 -8.74 2.72
N ALA A 58 -19.20 -7.96 2.98
CA ALA A 58 -19.19 -6.52 2.73
C ALA A 58 -18.13 -5.81 3.58
N MET A 59 -17.95 -6.21 4.84
CA MET A 59 -16.92 -5.67 5.74
C MET A 59 -15.51 -5.97 5.24
N ILE A 60 -15.24 -7.20 4.81
CA ILE A 60 -13.96 -7.60 4.22
C ILE A 60 -13.66 -6.76 2.97
N ASN A 61 -14.65 -6.57 2.09
CA ASN A 61 -14.48 -5.76 0.88
C ASN A 61 -14.17 -4.30 1.24
N MET A 62 -14.90 -3.69 2.19
CA MET A 62 -14.64 -2.32 2.63
C MET A 62 -13.23 -2.16 3.19
N ILE A 63 -12.75 -3.10 4.00
CA ILE A 63 -11.38 -3.07 4.55
C ILE A 63 -10.35 -3.22 3.42
N ALA A 64 -10.59 -4.11 2.45
CA ALA A 64 -9.71 -4.30 1.29
C ALA A 64 -9.59 -3.02 0.46
N ASP A 65 -10.72 -2.41 0.13
CA ASP A 65 -10.79 -1.18 -0.67
C ASP A 65 -10.11 -0.02 0.09
N THR A 66 -10.34 0.08 1.40
CA THR A 66 -9.72 1.11 2.25
C THR A 66 -8.20 0.92 2.33
N ALA A 67 -7.72 -0.30 2.54
CA ALA A 67 -6.29 -0.60 2.55
C ALA A 67 -5.62 -0.28 1.21
N SER A 68 -6.29 -0.62 0.11
CA SER A 68 -5.83 -0.29 -1.24
C SER A 68 -5.76 1.23 -1.47
N ALA A 69 -6.78 1.97 -1.01
CA ALA A 69 -6.81 3.42 -1.10
C ALA A 69 -5.67 4.07 -0.31
N ILE A 70 -5.43 3.64 0.94
CA ILE A 70 -4.30 4.12 1.76
C ILE A 70 -2.98 3.92 1.03
N LEU A 71 -2.70 2.68 0.59
CA LEU A 71 -1.45 2.34 -0.08
C LEU A 71 -1.27 3.18 -1.36
N LYS A 72 -2.33 3.30 -2.17
CA LYS A 72 -2.28 4.06 -3.42
C LYS A 72 -1.98 5.54 -3.17
N LEU A 73 -2.72 6.19 -2.27
CA LEU A 73 -2.53 7.61 -1.95
C LEU A 73 -1.11 7.88 -1.47
N ARG A 74 -0.59 7.03 -0.58
CA ARG A 74 0.76 7.17 -0.03
C ARG A 74 1.83 7.03 -1.10
N LEU A 75 1.72 6.03 -1.97
CA LEU A 75 2.66 5.84 -3.09
C LEU A 75 2.61 6.98 -4.11
N GLU A 76 1.42 7.51 -4.41
CA GLU A 76 1.24 8.64 -5.33
C GLU A 76 1.82 9.94 -4.76
N LYS A 77 1.72 10.15 -3.45
CA LYS A 77 2.36 11.30 -2.79
C LYS A 77 3.87 11.15 -2.66
N ALA A 78 4.37 9.94 -2.42
CA ALA A 78 5.80 9.66 -2.25
C ALA A 78 6.66 9.99 -3.49
N ILE A 79 6.03 10.13 -4.66
CA ILE A 79 6.70 10.49 -5.91
C ILE A 79 6.66 11.99 -6.20
N LEU A 80 5.99 12.81 -5.38
CA LEU A 80 5.96 14.27 -5.54
C LEU A 80 7.29 14.90 -5.09
N GLU A 81 7.67 16.00 -5.75
CA GLU A 81 9.00 16.65 -5.60
C GLU A 81 9.37 17.08 -4.17
N ASN A 82 8.38 17.27 -3.29
CA ASN A 82 8.57 17.69 -1.89
C ASN A 82 8.12 16.62 -0.87
N SER A 83 8.00 15.36 -1.30
CA SER A 83 7.53 14.31 -0.39
C SER A 83 8.58 13.97 0.67
N ASN A 84 8.14 13.87 1.93
CA ASN A 84 9.00 13.36 2.99
C ASN A 84 9.03 11.83 2.94
N GLN A 85 10.02 11.26 2.25
CA GLN A 85 10.15 9.81 2.12
C GLN A 85 10.60 9.12 3.43
N SER A 86 11.00 9.88 4.47
CA SER A 86 11.44 9.29 5.74
C SER A 86 10.32 8.59 6.51
N VAL A 87 9.07 8.97 6.27
CA VAL A 87 7.88 8.43 6.94
C VAL A 87 7.24 7.25 6.20
N LEU A 88 7.87 6.79 5.11
CA LEU A 88 7.41 5.63 4.37
C LEU A 88 7.71 4.34 5.13
N LEU A 89 6.79 3.41 5.03
CA LEU A 89 6.95 2.06 5.55
C LEU A 89 7.86 1.24 4.63
N ASP A 90 8.44 0.17 5.14
CA ASP A 90 9.43 -0.62 4.40
C ASP A 90 8.79 -1.33 3.19
N GLU A 91 7.53 -1.75 3.29
CA GLU A 91 6.76 -2.27 2.16
C GLU A 91 6.57 -1.21 1.06
N GLU A 92 6.38 0.05 1.43
CA GLU A 92 6.18 1.16 0.49
C GLU A 92 7.50 1.49 -0.23
N LYS A 93 8.60 1.56 0.53
CA LYS A 93 9.95 1.74 -0.02
C LYS A 93 10.29 0.61 -0.99
N TYR A 94 10.03 -0.63 -0.62
CA TYR A 94 10.25 -1.80 -1.47
C TYR A 94 9.52 -1.70 -2.82
N ILE A 95 8.25 -1.27 -2.81
CA ILE A 95 7.46 -1.07 -4.03
C ILE A 95 8.03 0.07 -4.89
N LEU A 96 8.42 1.20 -4.27
CA LEU A 96 8.97 2.35 -4.99
C LEU A 96 10.34 2.05 -5.60
N ASP A 97 11.21 1.36 -4.86
CA ASP A 97 12.52 0.91 -5.35
C ASP A 97 12.36 -0.04 -6.53
N SER A 98 11.44 -1.00 -6.45
CA SER A 98 11.10 -1.90 -7.55
C SER A 98 10.60 -1.15 -8.79
N LYS A 99 9.78 -0.10 -8.59
CA LYS A 99 9.28 0.76 -9.68
C LYS A 99 10.42 1.54 -10.33
N LYS A 100 11.37 2.06 -9.53
CA LYS A 100 12.55 2.77 -10.02
C LYS A 100 13.44 1.85 -10.85
N GLU A 101 13.75 0.65 -10.34
CA GLU A 101 14.55 -0.34 -11.05
C GLU A 101 13.90 -0.73 -12.40
N MET A 102 12.58 -0.92 -12.42
CA MET A 102 11.84 -1.18 -13.66
C MET A 102 12.00 -0.03 -14.68
N LEU A 103 11.92 1.23 -14.24
CA LEU A 103 12.12 2.39 -15.12
C LEU A 103 13.56 2.45 -15.65
N GLU A 104 14.56 2.24 -14.81
CA GLU A 104 15.98 2.23 -15.22
C GLU A 104 16.26 1.12 -16.25
N ARG A 105 15.69 -0.07 -16.04
CA ARG A 105 15.79 -1.19 -17.01
C ARG A 105 15.11 -0.86 -18.34
N ARG A 106 13.95 -0.21 -18.29
CA ARG A 106 13.23 0.26 -19.49
C ARG A 106 14.05 1.28 -20.28
N GLU A 107 14.59 2.31 -19.62
CA GLU A 107 15.41 3.34 -20.27
C GLU A 107 16.71 2.75 -20.84
N THR A 108 17.30 1.79 -20.15
CA THR A 108 18.48 1.06 -20.65
C THR A 108 18.15 0.31 -21.94
N LEU A 109 17.01 -0.38 -21.99
CA LEU A 109 16.56 -1.08 -23.20
C LEU A 109 16.32 -0.09 -24.36
N LEU A 110 15.60 1.01 -24.10
CA LEU A 110 15.34 2.04 -25.12
C LEU A 110 16.63 2.65 -25.67
N SER A 111 17.58 2.98 -24.80
CA SER A 111 18.89 3.50 -25.20
C SER A 111 19.66 2.49 -26.08
N ARG A 112 19.63 1.19 -25.75
CA ARG A 112 20.26 0.15 -26.58
C ARG A 112 19.63 0.07 -27.97
N ILE A 113 18.30 0.11 -28.06
CA ILE A 113 17.56 0.10 -29.34
C ILE A 113 17.95 1.31 -30.19
N LEU A 114 17.93 2.52 -29.62
CA LEU A 114 18.29 3.75 -30.33
C LEU A 114 19.74 3.74 -30.83
N ASN A 115 20.64 3.06 -30.11
CA ASN A 115 22.04 2.90 -30.47
C ASN A 115 22.32 1.67 -31.36
N GLY A 116 21.30 0.93 -31.79
CA GLY A 116 21.46 -0.26 -32.64
C GLY A 116 22.22 -1.41 -31.97
N LYS A 117 22.27 -1.47 -30.64
CA LYS A 117 22.97 -2.52 -29.89
C LYS A 117 22.01 -3.68 -29.59
N PRO A 118 22.33 -4.93 -29.98
CA PRO A 118 21.51 -6.09 -29.63
C PRO A 118 21.49 -6.32 -28.12
N HIS A 119 20.39 -6.85 -27.61
CA HIS A 119 20.18 -7.11 -26.20
C HIS A 119 20.55 -8.57 -25.88
N ASN A 120 21.55 -8.80 -25.04
CA ASN A 120 21.77 -10.07 -24.34
C ASN A 120 21.19 -9.94 -22.93
N LEU A 121 20.35 -10.90 -22.54
CA LEU A 121 19.76 -11.05 -21.20
C LEU A 121 20.58 -12.00 -20.30
N ASP A 122 21.67 -12.56 -20.83
CA ASP A 122 22.41 -13.68 -20.23
C ASP A 122 23.68 -13.27 -19.46
N ASP A 123 23.81 -12.00 -19.03
CA ASP A 123 24.91 -11.58 -18.15
C ASP A 123 24.41 -11.24 -16.74
#